data_AF-A0A0Q0VI23-F1
#
_entry.id   AF-A0A0Q0VI23-F1
#
_cell.length_a   1.000
_cell.length_b   1.000
_cell.length_c   1.000
_cell.angle_alpha   90.00
_cell.angle_beta   90.00
_cell.angle_gamma   90.00
#
_symmetry.space_group_name_H-M   'P 1'
#
loop_
_entity.id
_entity.type
_entity.pdbx_description
1 polymer ?
#
loop_
_entity_poly.entity_id
_entity_poly.type
_entity_poly.pdbx_seq_one_letter_code
_entity_poly.pdbx_strand_id
1 'polypeptide(L)'
;MKEPVSFKLKNGLTVVVAQNVGLGKIYSRLTIENQTDDSQKVAAQILENFLNSKATKFNEGMLENGKPVARVSMTFNEANAATTINAFEQTLSFVSSSFINPEITKEAFDEMKSTYTGNKADLASITIKDLQDFYHKNFKASDAYITIAGDITPSTAKLITNRVFGDWKTETAL
;
A
#
# COMPACT_ATOMS: atom_id res chain seq x y z
N MET A 1 -11.10 -0.01 24.18
CA MET A 1 -10.86 -0.82 22.98
C MET A 1 -11.85 -1.96 22.94
N LYS A 2 -12.53 -2.19 21.81
CA LYS A 2 -13.43 -3.35 21.63
C LYS A 2 -12.65 -4.54 21.07
N GLU A 3 -13.21 -5.74 21.22
CA GLU A 3 -12.70 -6.95 20.58
C GLU A 3 -12.53 -6.75 19.06
N PRO A 4 -11.39 -7.17 18.46
CA PRO A 4 -11.18 -7.05 17.03
C PRO A 4 -12.21 -7.85 16.23
N VAL A 5 -12.69 -7.25 15.14
CA VAL A 5 -13.56 -7.91 14.15
C VAL A 5 -12.74 -8.24 12.91
N SER A 6 -12.75 -9.51 12.51
CA SER A 6 -12.10 -9.98 11.28
C SER A 6 -13.13 -10.35 10.22
N PHE A 7 -12.87 -10.00 8.97
CA PHE A 7 -13.64 -10.46 7.81
C PHE A 7 -12.75 -10.53 6.56
N LYS A 8 -13.18 -11.31 5.57
CA LYS A 8 -12.48 -11.46 4.28
C LYS A 8 -13.28 -10.76 3.19
N LEU A 9 -12.59 -10.02 2.32
CA LEU A 9 -13.19 -9.44 1.11
C LEU A 9 -13.36 -10.52 0.03
N LYS A 10 -14.14 -10.23 -1.02
CA LYS A 10 -14.40 -11.19 -2.12
C LYS A 10 -13.13 -11.68 -2.82
N ASN A 11 -12.10 -10.85 -2.88
CA ASN A 11 -10.80 -11.15 -3.48
C ASN A 11 -9.81 -11.84 -2.52
N GLY A 12 -10.24 -12.21 -1.32
CA GLY A 12 -9.41 -12.94 -0.37
C GLY A 12 -8.63 -12.08 0.63
N LEU A 13 -8.59 -10.75 0.47
CA LEU A 13 -7.94 -9.84 1.42
C LEU A 13 -8.57 -9.98 2.81
N THR A 14 -7.75 -10.22 3.82
CA THR A 14 -8.20 -10.28 5.21
C THR A 14 -8.18 -8.87 5.82
N VAL A 15 -9.27 -8.48 6.48
CA VAL A 15 -9.40 -7.19 7.15
C VAL A 15 -9.63 -7.43 8.63
N VAL A 16 -8.79 -6.86 9.48
CA VAL A 16 -8.89 -6.94 10.95
C VAL A 16 -9.09 -5.54 11.50
N VAL A 17 -10.19 -5.31 12.23
CA VAL A 17 -10.58 -3.99 12.73
C VAL A 17 -10.70 -3.99 14.24
N ALA A 18 -9.88 -3.19 14.92
CA ALA A 18 -9.94 -2.97 16.35
C ALA A 18 -10.45 -1.56 16.67
N GLN A 19 -11.75 -1.42 16.91
CA GLN A 19 -12.34 -0.12 17.24
C GLN A 19 -11.81 0.39 18.58
N ASN A 20 -11.25 1.59 18.57
CA ASN A 20 -10.82 2.30 19.77
C ASN A 20 -11.19 3.78 19.67
N VAL A 21 -12.27 4.16 20.36
CA VAL A 21 -12.87 5.50 20.30
C VAL A 21 -12.08 6.48 21.17
N GLY A 22 -11.93 7.73 20.70
CA GLY A 22 -11.31 8.85 21.42
C GLY A 22 -9.86 9.14 21.02
N LEU A 23 -9.30 8.46 20.02
CA LEU A 23 -7.91 8.68 19.60
C LEU A 23 -7.73 9.88 18.65
N GLY A 24 -8.80 10.37 18.05
CA GLY A 24 -8.80 11.36 16.97
C GLY A 24 -8.19 10.85 15.66
N LYS A 25 -7.81 9.56 15.60
CA LYS A 25 -7.03 8.97 14.51
C LYS A 25 -7.43 7.53 14.23
N ILE A 26 -7.08 7.12 13.01
CA ILE A 26 -7.12 5.75 12.53
C ILE A 26 -5.71 5.39 12.10
N TYR A 27 -5.25 4.23 12.56
CA TYR A 27 -3.99 3.62 12.17
C TYR A 27 -4.31 2.40 11.32
N SER A 28 -3.67 2.28 10.17
CA SER A 28 -3.80 1.10 9.34
C SER A 28 -2.46 0.61 8.83
N ARG A 29 -2.31 -0.70 8.72
CA ARG A 29 -1.17 -1.35 8.08
C ARG A 29 -1.70 -2.39 7.11
N LEU A 30 -1.46 -2.16 5.81
CA LEU A 30 -1.59 -3.18 4.78
C LEU A 30 -0.25 -3.91 4.70
N THR A 31 -0.29 -5.23 4.79
CA THR A 31 0.88 -6.10 4.68
C THR A 31 0.62 -7.13 3.59
N ILE A 32 1.63 -7.36 2.78
CA ILE A 32 1.70 -8.47 1.83
C ILE A 32 2.71 -9.47 2.39
N GLU A 33 2.26 -10.68 2.66
CA GLU A 33 3.12 -11.78 3.11
C GLU A 33 3.84 -12.35 1.89
N ASN A 34 4.95 -11.73 1.51
CA ASN A 34 5.80 -12.19 0.43
C ASN A 34 7.20 -12.59 0.94
N GLN A 35 7.86 -13.46 0.20
CA GLN A 35 9.27 -13.79 0.39
C GLN A 35 10.02 -13.33 -0.85
N THR A 36 10.96 -12.39 -0.68
CA THR A 36 11.89 -12.01 -1.73
C THR A 36 13.10 -12.92 -1.69
N ASP A 37 13.50 -13.44 -2.85
CA ASP A 37 14.80 -14.08 -3.03
C ASP A 37 15.88 -13.09 -3.49
N ASP A 38 17.14 -13.53 -3.56
CA ASP A 38 18.27 -12.68 -3.96
C ASP A 38 18.10 -12.07 -5.35
N SER A 39 17.42 -12.76 -6.27
CA SER A 39 17.21 -12.25 -7.64
C SER A 39 16.25 -11.06 -7.68
N GLN A 40 15.42 -10.90 -6.65
CA GLN A 40 14.38 -9.88 -6.58
C GLN A 40 14.78 -8.64 -5.76
N LYS A 41 15.95 -8.66 -5.09
CA LYS A 41 16.37 -7.58 -4.18
C LYS A 41 16.45 -6.21 -4.85
N VAL A 42 16.99 -6.14 -6.06
CA VAL A 42 17.10 -4.88 -6.81
C VAL A 42 15.71 -4.36 -7.18
N ALA A 43 14.82 -5.22 -7.69
CA ALA A 43 13.44 -4.86 -8.01
C ALA A 43 12.67 -4.37 -6.77
N ALA A 44 12.81 -5.06 -5.64
CA ALA A 44 12.21 -4.68 -4.37
C ALA A 44 12.71 -3.32 -3.88
N GLN A 45 14.02 -3.06 -3.95
CA GLN A 45 14.61 -1.79 -3.53
C GLN A 45 14.21 -0.62 -4.42
N ILE A 46 14.20 -0.82 -5.75
CA ILE A 46 13.72 0.18 -6.71
C ILE A 46 12.27 0.55 -6.40
N LEU A 47 11.42 -0.46 -6.19
CA LEU A 47 10.04 -0.24 -5.87
C LEU A 47 9.88 0.49 -4.52
N GLU A 48 10.60 0.06 -3.49
CA GLU A 48 10.58 0.70 -2.18
C GLU A 48 10.99 2.17 -2.25
N ASN A 49 12.05 2.52 -2.97
CA ASN A 49 12.47 3.91 -3.15
C ASN A 49 11.38 4.75 -3.86
N PHE A 50 10.76 4.18 -4.89
CA PHE A 50 9.68 4.83 -5.62
C PHE A 50 8.43 5.06 -4.75
N LEU A 51 8.00 4.04 -4.01
CA LEU A 51 6.87 4.13 -3.09
C LEU A 51 7.14 5.13 -1.96
N ASN A 52 8.35 5.13 -1.39
CA ASN A 52 8.75 6.12 -0.39
C ASN A 52 8.70 7.56 -0.94
N SER A 53 9.14 7.76 -2.19
CA SER A 53 9.03 9.06 -2.87
C SER A 53 7.57 9.50 -3.04
N LYS A 54 6.70 8.59 -3.49
CA LYS A 54 5.25 8.85 -3.59
C LYS A 54 4.62 9.17 -2.24
N ALA A 55 4.94 8.40 -1.20
CA ALA A 55 4.44 8.62 0.15
C ALA A 55 4.84 10.00 0.68
N THR A 56 6.09 10.42 0.43
CA THR A 56 6.60 11.74 0.81
C THR A 56 5.77 12.85 0.16
N LYS A 57 5.59 12.79 -1.16
CA LYS A 57 4.78 13.78 -1.91
C LYS A 57 3.32 13.80 -1.44
N PHE A 58 2.73 12.63 -1.17
CA PHE A 58 1.37 12.54 -0.64
C PHE A 58 1.24 13.22 0.73
N ASN A 59 2.18 12.95 1.63
CA ASN A 59 2.18 13.52 2.99
C ASN A 59 2.31 15.04 3.00
N GLU A 60 3.09 15.61 2.08
CA GLU A 60 3.23 17.06 1.91
C GLU A 60 1.92 17.72 1.46
N GLY A 61 1.10 17.03 0.66
CA GLY A 61 -0.16 17.53 0.14
C GLY A 61 -1.38 17.33 1.06
N MET A 62 -1.33 16.36 1.97
CA MET A 62 -2.48 15.99 2.81
C MET A 62 -2.59 16.83 4.09
N LEU A 63 -2.94 18.10 3.89
CA LEU A 63 -3.09 19.09 4.95
C LEU A 63 -4.55 19.59 5.04
N GLU A 64 -5.01 19.81 6.27
CA GLU A 64 -6.24 20.55 6.57
C GLU A 64 -5.89 21.71 7.50
N ASN A 65 -6.19 22.95 7.10
CA ASN A 65 -5.79 24.17 7.83
C ASN A 65 -4.28 24.21 8.15
N GLY A 66 -3.45 23.76 7.19
CA GLY A 66 -1.99 23.70 7.33
C GLY A 66 -1.47 22.59 8.26
N LYS A 67 -2.34 21.70 8.75
CA LYS A 67 -1.96 20.59 9.64
C LYS A 67 -2.08 19.24 8.92
N PRO A 68 -1.12 18.31 9.10
CA PRO A 68 -1.22 16.98 8.50
C PRO A 68 -2.44 16.20 9.00
N VAL A 69 -3.28 15.75 8.07
CA VAL A 69 -4.44 14.88 8.35
C VAL A 69 -4.22 13.43 7.94
N ALA A 70 -3.16 13.18 7.20
CA ALA A 70 -2.69 11.85 6.87
C ALA A 70 -1.15 11.80 6.92
N ARG A 71 -0.62 10.65 7.31
CA ARG A 71 0.79 10.28 7.12
C ARG A 71 0.84 8.85 6.62
N VAL A 72 1.58 8.62 5.56
CA VAL A 72 1.80 7.31 4.94
C VAL A 72 3.30 7.02 4.90
N SER A 73 3.69 5.78 5.17
CA SER A 73 4.99 5.23 4.81
C SER A 73 4.78 3.91 4.06
N MET A 74 5.60 3.65 3.05
CA MET A 74 5.46 2.47 2.20
C MET A 74 6.83 1.82 1.96
N THR A 75 6.95 0.55 2.29
CA THR A 75 8.02 -0.33 1.81
C THR A 75 7.52 -1.11 0.60
N PHE A 76 8.28 -2.05 0.06
CA PHE A 76 7.80 -2.91 -1.04
C PHE A 76 6.71 -3.91 -0.60
N ASN A 77 6.56 -4.21 0.69
CA ASN A 77 5.60 -5.22 1.19
C ASN A 77 4.62 -4.67 2.24
N GLU A 78 4.76 -3.41 2.65
CA GLU A 78 3.89 -2.81 3.65
C GLU A 78 3.55 -1.36 3.33
N ALA A 79 2.32 -0.97 3.65
CA ALA A 79 1.90 0.42 3.68
C ALA A 79 1.28 0.74 5.04
N ASN A 80 1.89 1.67 5.77
CA ASN A 80 1.41 2.15 7.06
C ASN A 80 0.77 3.52 6.88
N ALA A 81 -0.37 3.76 7.53
CA ALA A 81 -1.03 5.04 7.52
C ALA A 81 -1.55 5.44 8.91
N ALA A 82 -1.46 6.73 9.21
CA ALA A 82 -2.12 7.37 10.34
C ALA A 82 -2.94 8.55 9.83
N THR A 83 -4.26 8.51 9.99
CA THR A 83 -5.17 9.50 9.39
C THR A 83 -6.25 9.97 10.36
N THR A 84 -6.89 11.10 10.06
CA THR A 84 -8.23 11.38 10.58
C THR A 84 -9.27 10.50 9.85
N ILE A 85 -10.49 10.41 10.37
CA ILE A 85 -11.59 9.68 9.70
C ILE A 85 -11.91 10.28 8.32
N ASN A 86 -11.88 11.60 8.18
CA ASN A 86 -12.20 12.30 6.93
C ASN A 86 -11.16 12.02 5.83
N ALA A 87 -9.89 11.85 6.20
CA ALA A 87 -8.81 11.57 5.26
C ALA A 87 -8.62 10.06 4.97
N PHE A 88 -9.32 9.18 5.68
CA PHE A 88 -9.03 7.75 5.68
C PHE A 88 -9.29 7.07 4.32
N GLU A 89 -10.46 7.28 3.73
CA GLU A 89 -10.82 6.67 2.43
C GLU A 89 -9.92 7.16 1.29
N GLN A 90 -9.60 8.46 1.26
CA GLN A 90 -8.67 9.04 0.28
C GLN A 90 -7.26 8.48 0.45
N THR A 91 -6.80 8.34 1.70
CA THR A 91 -5.47 7.79 2.01
C THR A 91 -5.37 6.32 1.61
N LEU A 92 -6.39 5.50 1.93
CA LEU A 92 -6.41 4.11 1.49
C LEU A 92 -6.50 4.00 -0.05
N SER A 93 -7.23 4.90 -0.71
CA SER A 93 -7.28 4.95 -2.18
C SER A 93 -5.91 5.24 -2.79
N PHE A 94 -5.15 6.19 -2.21
CA PHE A 94 -3.76 6.46 -2.62
C PHE A 94 -2.84 5.25 -2.40
N VAL A 95 -2.95 4.58 -1.25
CA VAL A 95 -2.21 3.34 -0.99
C VAL A 95 -2.58 2.29 -2.04
N SER A 96 -3.87 2.06 -2.30
CA SER A 96 -4.34 1.08 -3.28
C SER A 96 -3.78 1.37 -4.68
N SER A 97 -3.93 2.59 -5.18
CA SER A 97 -3.46 2.95 -6.52
C SER A 97 -1.93 2.96 -6.66
N SER A 98 -1.21 3.22 -5.57
CA SER A 98 0.26 3.23 -5.58
C SER A 98 0.87 1.84 -5.44
N PHE A 99 0.19 0.95 -4.70
CA PHE A 99 0.78 -0.26 -4.14
C PHE A 99 0.26 -1.56 -4.78
N ILE A 100 -0.99 -1.59 -5.25
CA ILE A 100 -1.66 -2.84 -5.61
C ILE A 100 -1.65 -3.13 -7.12
N ASN A 101 -1.75 -2.10 -7.95
CA ASN A 101 -1.76 -2.27 -9.40
C ASN A 101 -1.18 -1.03 -10.08
N PRO A 102 0.12 -0.75 -9.92
CA PRO A 102 0.70 0.33 -10.69
C PRO A 102 0.67 -0.07 -12.16
N GLU A 103 0.14 0.81 -13.01
CA GLU A 103 0.47 0.74 -14.43
C GLU A 103 1.98 0.96 -14.55
N ILE A 104 2.75 -0.13 -14.70
CA ILE A 104 4.19 -0.06 -14.91
C ILE A 104 4.41 0.29 -16.38
N THR A 105 4.17 1.57 -16.69
CA THR A 105 4.49 2.16 -17.99
C THR A 105 6.00 2.44 -18.07
N LYS A 106 6.47 2.82 -19.26
CA LYS A 106 7.86 3.24 -19.44
C LYS A 106 8.18 4.48 -18.59
N GLU A 107 7.24 5.42 -18.50
CA GLU A 107 7.37 6.63 -17.71
C GLU A 107 7.48 6.29 -16.22
N ALA A 108 6.62 5.41 -15.71
CA ALA A 108 6.71 4.94 -14.32
C ALA A 108 8.04 4.24 -14.04
N PHE A 109 8.55 3.45 -15.00
CA PHE A 109 9.84 2.80 -14.88
C PHE A 109 11.01 3.81 -14.85
N ASP A 110 10.97 4.83 -15.71
CA ASP A 110 11.98 5.88 -15.74
C ASP A 110 11.95 6.70 -14.42
N GLU A 111 10.76 6.99 -13.88
CA GLU A 111 10.61 7.60 -12.56
C GLU A 111 11.19 6.71 -11.45
N MET A 112 10.88 5.42 -11.45
CA MET A 112 11.44 4.45 -10.50
C MET A 112 12.97 4.48 -10.53
N LYS A 113 13.58 4.44 -11.72
CA LYS A 113 15.04 4.56 -11.87
C LYS A 113 15.59 5.87 -11.31
N SER A 114 14.88 6.98 -11.49
CA SER A 114 15.31 8.29 -10.96
C SER A 114 15.32 8.36 -9.43
N THR A 115 14.46 7.58 -8.76
CA THR A 115 14.37 7.53 -7.29
C THR A 115 15.36 6.55 -6.65
N TYR A 116 16.02 5.71 -7.44
CA TYR A 116 16.87 4.64 -6.94
C TYR A 116 18.13 5.16 -6.25
N THR A 117 18.38 4.70 -5.03
CA THR A 117 19.50 5.15 -4.19
C THR A 117 20.60 4.09 -4.01
N GLY A 118 20.46 2.91 -4.61
CA GLY A 118 21.45 1.84 -4.57
C GLY A 118 22.57 1.97 -5.61
N ASN A 119 23.19 0.85 -5.99
CA ASN A 119 24.30 0.88 -6.94
C ASN A 119 23.80 1.14 -8.36
N LYS A 120 24.24 2.23 -8.98
CA LYS A 120 23.81 2.60 -10.35
C LYS A 120 24.06 1.52 -11.40
N ALA A 121 25.01 0.60 -11.18
CA ALA A 121 25.21 -0.55 -12.06
C ALA A 121 23.98 -1.47 -12.13
N ASP A 122 23.20 -1.57 -11.05
CA ASP A 122 21.98 -2.39 -10.98
C ASP A 122 20.86 -1.86 -11.89
N LEU A 123 20.89 -0.56 -12.21
CA LEU A 123 19.93 0.05 -13.13
C LEU A 123 20.15 -0.36 -14.59
N ALA A 124 21.34 -0.86 -14.94
CA ALA A 124 21.64 -1.32 -16.29
C ALA A 124 21.13 -2.75 -16.54
N SER A 125 21.02 -3.58 -15.50
CA SER A 125 20.53 -4.95 -15.59
C SER A 125 19.02 -5.07 -15.43
N ILE A 126 18.39 -4.17 -14.66
CA ILE A 126 16.94 -4.18 -14.44
C ILE A 126 16.17 -3.76 -15.70
N THR A 127 15.17 -4.56 -16.06
CA THR A 127 14.19 -4.28 -17.12
C THR A 127 12.81 -3.96 -16.54
N ILE A 128 11.95 -3.36 -17.35
CA ILE A 128 10.55 -3.14 -16.97
C ILE A 128 9.82 -4.47 -16.71
N LYS A 129 10.21 -5.53 -17.42
CA LYS A 129 9.65 -6.87 -17.26
C LYS A 129 9.99 -7.46 -15.90
N ASP A 130 11.20 -7.24 -15.39
CA ASP A 130 11.59 -7.74 -14.05
C ASP A 130 10.71 -7.16 -12.95
N LEU A 131 10.32 -5.89 -13.07
CA LEU A 131 9.39 -5.24 -12.13
C LEU A 131 7.96 -5.74 -12.29
N GLN A 132 7.51 -5.97 -13.52
CA GLN A 132 6.19 -6.57 -13.79
C GLN A 132 6.11 -7.98 -13.20
N ASP A 133 7.13 -8.81 -13.44
CA ASP A 133 7.24 -10.16 -12.89
C ASP A 133 7.33 -10.13 -11.36
N PHE A 134 8.08 -9.18 -10.79
CA PHE A 134 8.13 -8.96 -9.34
C PHE A 134 6.74 -8.66 -8.76
N TYR A 135 5.98 -7.77 -9.39
CA TYR A 135 4.61 -7.45 -8.97
C TYR A 135 3.68 -8.66 -9.08
N HIS A 136 3.66 -9.32 -10.25
CA HIS A 136 2.81 -10.50 -10.47
C HIS A 136 3.10 -11.64 -9.50
N LYS A 137 4.38 -11.88 -9.17
CA LYS A 137 4.78 -12.94 -8.22
C LYS A 137 4.38 -12.60 -6.79
N ASN A 138 4.51 -11.33 -6.37
CA ASN A 138 4.47 -10.97 -4.96
C ASN A 138 3.19 -10.26 -4.50
N PHE A 139 2.37 -9.66 -5.38
CA PHE A 139 1.25 -8.80 -5.00
C PHE A 139 -0.10 -9.44 -5.25
N LYS A 140 -0.48 -10.34 -4.34
CA LYS A 140 -1.75 -11.07 -4.41
C LYS A 140 -2.63 -10.71 -3.23
N ALA A 141 -3.90 -10.37 -3.50
CA ALA A 141 -4.86 -10.00 -2.46
C ALA A 141 -5.06 -11.11 -1.41
N SER A 142 -4.98 -12.37 -1.81
CA SER A 142 -5.10 -13.53 -0.92
C SER A 142 -3.97 -13.66 0.09
N ASP A 143 -2.79 -13.13 -0.25
CA ASP A 143 -1.55 -13.20 0.53
C ASP A 143 -1.35 -11.91 1.33
N ALA A 144 -2.40 -11.09 1.42
CA ALA A 144 -2.38 -9.82 2.08
C ALA A 144 -3.41 -9.75 3.21
N TYR A 145 -3.11 -8.88 4.17
CA TYR A 145 -4.06 -8.47 5.19
C TYR A 145 -3.89 -6.99 5.52
N ILE A 146 -4.99 -6.36 5.93
CA ILE A 146 -4.97 -5.00 6.47
C ILE A 146 -5.49 -5.00 7.91
N THR A 147 -4.71 -4.42 8.80
CA THR A 147 -5.13 -4.11 10.17
C THR A 147 -5.57 -2.65 10.23
N ILE A 148 -6.64 -2.37 10.96
CA ILE A 148 -7.21 -1.03 11.15
C ILE A 148 -7.55 -0.85 12.62
N ALA A 149 -7.03 0.18 13.27
CA ALA A 149 -7.32 0.47 14.66
C ALA A 149 -7.59 1.97 14.88
N GLY A 150 -8.56 2.29 15.74
CA GLY A 150 -8.84 3.67 16.15
C GLY A 150 -10.29 4.09 15.97
N ASP A 151 -10.50 5.38 15.66
CA ASP A 151 -11.81 6.05 15.61
C ASP A 151 -12.63 5.66 14.37
N ILE A 152 -12.88 4.37 14.20
CA ILE A 152 -13.63 3.80 13.10
C ILE A 152 -14.42 2.58 13.56
N THR A 153 -15.67 2.47 13.09
CA THR A 153 -16.50 1.28 13.35
C THR A 153 -16.12 0.15 12.38
N PRO A 154 -16.31 -1.12 12.75
CA PRO A 154 -16.13 -2.24 11.82
C PRO A 154 -17.00 -2.13 10.56
N SER A 155 -18.20 -1.56 10.65
CA SER A 155 -19.09 -1.35 9.49
C SER A 155 -18.52 -0.32 8.51
N THR A 156 -18.02 0.81 9.01
CA THR A 156 -17.38 1.85 8.17
C THR A 156 -16.10 1.32 7.55
N ALA A 157 -15.26 0.63 8.33
CA ALA A 157 -14.04 0.00 7.82
C ALA A 157 -14.36 -1.02 6.71
N LYS A 158 -15.38 -1.86 6.89
CA LYS A 158 -15.83 -2.82 5.86
C LYS A 158 -16.27 -2.13 4.58
N LEU A 159 -17.03 -1.04 4.68
CA LEU A 159 -17.50 -0.31 3.51
C LEU A 159 -16.35 0.35 2.74
N ILE A 160 -15.43 1.03 3.44
CA ILE A 160 -14.28 1.69 2.81
C ILE A 160 -13.33 0.66 2.18
N THR A 161 -12.99 -0.40 2.91
CA THR A 161 -12.10 -1.45 2.38
C THR A 161 -12.69 -2.18 1.18
N ASN A 162 -14.00 -2.43 1.13
CA ASN A 162 -14.64 -2.98 -0.07
C ASN A 162 -14.54 -2.03 -1.27
N ARG A 163 -14.72 -0.72 -1.09
CA ARG A 163 -14.59 0.25 -2.20
C ARG A 163 -13.17 0.35 -2.71
N VAL A 164 -12.21 0.42 -1.79
CA VAL A 164 -10.81 0.69 -2.13
C VAL A 164 -10.09 -0.55 -2.65
N PHE A 165 -10.37 -1.71 -2.07
CA PHE A 165 -9.63 -2.95 -2.34
C PHE A 165 -10.48 -4.03 -2.99
N GLY A 166 -11.80 -3.84 -3.15
CA GLY A 166 -12.69 -4.88 -3.68
C GLY A 166 -12.36 -5.31 -5.11
N ASP A 167 -11.82 -4.38 -5.91
CA ASP A 167 -11.42 -4.60 -7.30
C ASP A 167 -9.94 -4.96 -7.45
N TRP A 168 -9.19 -5.14 -6.35
CA TRP A 168 -7.84 -5.70 -6.44
C TRP A 168 -7.96 -7.10 -7.01
N LYS A 169 -7.53 -7.22 -8.28
CA LYS A 169 -7.56 -8.46 -9.05
C LYS A 169 -6.86 -9.57 -8.27
N THR A 170 -7.63 -10.59 -7.93
CA THR A 170 -7.08 -11.93 -7.71
C THR A 170 -6.43 -12.36 -9.01
N GLU A 171 -5.13 -12.70 -8.97
CA GLU A 171 -4.33 -13.26 -10.08
C GLU A 171 -5.05 -13.26 -11.42
N THR A 172 -4.70 -12.30 -12.31
CA THR A 172 -5.09 -12.45 -13.71
C THR A 172 -4.45 -13.74 -14.21
N ALA A 173 -5.25 -14.79 -14.38
CA ALA A 173 -4.87 -15.94 -15.18
C ALA A 173 -4.47 -15.42 -16.56
N LEU A 174 -3.32 -15.90 -17.04
CA LEU A 174 -2.59 -15.56 -18.26
C LEU A 174 -3.45 -15.13 -19.46
#